data_AF-G6YX50-F1
#
_entry.id   AF-G6YX50-F1
#
_cell.length_a   1.000
_cell.length_b   1.000
_cell.length_c   1.000
_cell.angle_alpha   90.00
_cell.angle_beta   90.00
_cell.angle_gamma   90.00
#
_symmetry.space_group_name_H-M   'P 1'
#
loop_
_entity.id
_entity.type
_entity.pdbx_description
1 polymer ?
#
loop_
_entity_poly.entity_id
_entity_poly.type
_entity_poly.pdbx_seq_one_letter_code
_entity_poly.pdbx_strand_id
1 'polypeptide(L)'
;KTGYRTKDFQMTVLVLDNPELIANAAIAAGFTTATFEAGTRRPHRIKFHYGFNKHSVDNDDMAFLQQHAAYLKEHPSVSVRIHGHSDNFGSEDYNRFLSRLRANAVARILMQEGVAESRILMSHWGSARPLATPEDRAANRRVELEYLTLDVARAL
;
A
#
# COMPACT_ATOMS: atom_id res chain seq x y z
N LYS A 1 -7.03 -13.93 -68.05
CA LYS A 1 -6.08 -14.31 -66.99
C LYS A 1 -5.79 -13.05 -66.17
N THR A 2 -6.53 -12.82 -65.08
CA THR A 2 -6.10 -12.99 -63.66
C THR A 2 -5.15 -11.85 -63.23
N GLY A 3 -5.63 -10.85 -62.46
CA GLY A 3 -5.37 -10.71 -61.00
C GLY A 3 -4.33 -9.58 -60.80
N TYR A 4 -4.30 -8.72 -59.80
CA TYR A 4 -5.01 -8.54 -58.53
C TYR A 4 -5.21 -7.02 -58.34
N ARG A 5 -6.39 -6.63 -57.85
CA ARG A 5 -6.71 -5.26 -57.44
C ARG A 5 -6.28 -5.12 -55.99
N THR A 6 -5.24 -4.34 -55.70
CA THR A 6 -4.84 -4.00 -54.33
C THR A 6 -5.98 -3.19 -53.72
N LYS A 7 -6.74 -3.80 -52.80
CA LYS A 7 -7.65 -3.06 -51.93
C LYS A 7 -6.80 -2.44 -50.83
N ASP A 8 -6.67 -1.12 -50.87
CA ASP A 8 -6.18 -0.35 -49.73
C ASP A 8 -7.11 -0.63 -48.55
N PHE A 9 -6.63 -1.41 -47.59
CA PHE A 9 -7.27 -1.51 -46.28
C PHE A 9 -6.92 -0.23 -45.55
N GLN A 10 -7.82 0.75 -45.57
CA GLN A 10 -7.80 1.79 -44.55
C GLN A 10 -8.01 1.11 -43.21
N MET A 11 -6.95 1.02 -42.40
CA MET A 11 -7.09 0.73 -40.98
C MET A 11 -7.81 1.92 -40.34
N THR A 12 -9.13 1.86 -40.29
CA THR A 12 -9.92 2.74 -39.43
C THR A 12 -9.56 2.37 -38.01
N VAL A 13 -8.65 3.13 -37.40
CA VAL A 13 -8.58 3.21 -35.94
C VAL A 13 -9.95 3.75 -35.51
N LEU A 14 -10.77 2.92 -34.87
CA LEU A 14 -11.94 3.38 -34.16
C LEU A 14 -11.45 4.25 -33.00
N VAL A 15 -11.24 5.54 -33.27
CA VAL A 15 -11.16 6.52 -32.21
C VAL A 15 -12.58 6.62 -31.67
N LEU A 16 -12.81 5.99 -30.52
CA LEU A 16 -14.10 6.05 -29.82
C LEU A 16 -14.20 7.43 -29.15
N ASP A 17 -14.46 8.46 -29.96
CA ASP A 17 -14.58 9.87 -29.53
C ASP A 17 -15.88 10.17 -28.77
N ASN A 18 -16.67 9.15 -28.45
CA ASN A 18 -17.97 9.32 -27.81
C ASN A 18 -17.96 8.71 -26.40
N PRO A 19 -17.60 9.48 -25.36
CA PRO A 19 -17.49 8.98 -23.99
C PRO A 19 -18.81 8.43 -23.43
N GLU A 20 -19.95 8.93 -23.93
CA GLU A 20 -21.30 8.45 -23.59
C GLU A 20 -21.50 6.97 -24.00
N LEU A 21 -21.00 6.56 -25.16
CA LEU A 21 -21.14 5.17 -25.63
C LEU A 21 -20.28 4.21 -24.79
N ILE A 22 -19.10 4.66 -24.35
CA ILE A 22 -18.22 3.89 -23.46
C ILE A 22 -18.87 3.73 -22.09
N ALA A 23 -19.41 4.82 -21.53
CA ALA A 23 -20.09 4.79 -20.24
C ALA A 23 -21.31 3.86 -20.26
N ASN A 24 -22.14 3.95 -21.30
CA ASN A 24 -23.33 3.10 -21.45
C ASN A 24 -22.96 1.62 -21.69
N ALA A 25 -21.90 1.34 -22.46
CA ALA A 25 -21.42 -0.02 -22.67
C ALA A 25 -20.83 -0.64 -21.39
N ALA A 26 -20.08 0.15 -20.59
CA ALA A 26 -19.55 -0.28 -19.31
C ALA A 26 -20.68 -0.62 -18.32
N ILE A 27 -21.70 0.25 -18.22
CA ILE A 27 -22.87 0.01 -17.37
C ILE A 27 -23.64 -1.23 -17.82
N ALA A 28 -23.86 -1.41 -19.14
CA ALA A 28 -24.53 -2.58 -19.68
C ALA A 28 -23.77 -3.90 -19.45
N ALA A 29 -22.44 -3.83 -19.39
CA ALA A 29 -21.57 -4.96 -19.04
C ALA A 29 -21.43 -5.20 -17.52
N GLY A 30 -22.17 -4.46 -16.69
CA GLY A 30 -22.14 -4.59 -15.22
C GLY A 30 -20.95 -3.91 -14.56
N PHE A 31 -20.14 -3.16 -15.31
CA PHE A 31 -19.06 -2.35 -14.78
C PHE A 31 -19.62 -1.00 -14.32
N THR A 32 -19.77 -0.83 -13.00
CA THR A 32 -20.12 0.48 -12.44
C THR A 32 -18.86 1.26 -12.13
N THR A 33 -18.91 2.59 -12.21
CA THR A 33 -17.81 3.47 -11.77
C THR A 33 -17.42 3.20 -10.32
N ALA A 34 -18.39 2.79 -9.49
CA ALA A 34 -18.16 2.33 -8.12
C ALA A 34 -17.32 1.04 -8.04
N THR A 35 -17.36 0.17 -9.06
CA THR A 35 -16.52 -1.05 -9.12
C THR A 35 -15.07 -0.74 -9.50
N PHE A 36 -14.82 0.33 -10.26
CA PHE A 36 -13.46 0.77 -10.62
C PHE A 36 -12.78 1.60 -9.50
N GLU A 37 -13.55 2.37 -8.75
CA GLU A 37 -13.03 3.23 -7.67
C GLU A 37 -12.65 2.43 -6.42
N ALA A 38 -13.35 1.32 -6.13
CA ALA A 38 -13.18 0.58 -4.87
C ALA A 38 -11.96 -0.36 -4.82
N GLY A 39 -11.38 -0.76 -5.97
CA GLY A 39 -10.41 -1.87 -6.04
C GLY A 39 -9.03 -1.55 -6.62
N THR A 40 -8.60 -0.28 -6.68
CA THR A 40 -7.38 0.02 -7.47
C THR A 40 -6.41 1.05 -6.87
N ARG A 41 -6.81 1.80 -5.83
CA ARG A 41 -5.94 2.86 -5.29
C ARG A 41 -5.25 2.38 -4.01
N ARG A 42 -3.91 2.35 -4.04
CA ARG A 42 -3.08 2.18 -2.84
C ARG A 42 -3.53 3.18 -1.77
N PRO A 43 -3.82 2.74 -0.53
CA PRO A 43 -4.23 3.67 0.52
C PRO A 43 -3.14 4.72 0.79
N HIS A 44 -3.56 5.97 0.92
CA HIS A 44 -2.66 7.13 0.99
C HIS A 44 -1.98 7.25 2.37
N ARG A 45 -2.65 6.80 3.43
CA ARG A 45 -2.18 6.93 4.81
C ARG A 45 -1.25 5.77 5.18
N ILE A 46 0.04 5.95 4.94
CA ILE A 46 1.07 4.93 5.21
C ILE A 46 1.79 5.09 6.55
N LYS A 47 1.44 6.10 7.35
CA LYS A 47 2.08 6.39 8.66
C LYS A 47 1.05 6.30 9.79
N PHE A 48 1.39 5.53 10.83
CA PHE A 48 0.55 5.23 11.99
C PHE A 48 1.27 5.66 13.25
N HIS A 49 0.66 6.53 14.05
CA HIS A 49 1.34 7.18 15.19
C HIS A 49 0.92 6.55 16.51
N TYR A 50 1.85 6.51 17.47
CA TYR A 50 1.63 5.92 18.78
C TYR A 50 1.77 6.95 19.90
N GLY A 51 0.92 6.82 20.92
CA GLY A 51 1.09 7.54 22.18
C GLY A 51 2.38 7.14 22.93
N PHE A 52 2.77 7.94 23.92
CA PHE A 52 3.95 7.65 24.74
C PHE A 52 3.82 6.27 25.40
N ASN A 53 4.86 5.43 25.24
CA ASN A 53 4.91 4.05 25.71
C ASN A 53 3.75 3.13 25.25
N LYS A 54 2.99 3.53 24.22
CA LYS A 54 1.92 2.71 23.61
C LYS A 54 2.44 1.92 22.41
N HIS A 55 1.79 0.79 22.18
CA HIS A 55 2.01 -0.11 21.05
C HIS A 55 0.71 -0.71 20.49
N SER A 56 -0.45 -0.23 20.96
CA SER A 56 -1.77 -0.58 20.41
C SER A 56 -2.15 0.37 19.28
N VAL A 57 -2.78 -0.17 18.24
CA VAL A 57 -3.36 0.56 17.11
C VAL A 57 -4.75 1.04 17.50
N ASP A 58 -5.12 2.29 17.16
CA ASP A 58 -6.46 2.81 17.41
C ASP A 58 -7.47 2.41 16.31
N ASN A 59 -8.76 2.68 16.52
CA ASN A 59 -9.81 2.22 15.61
C ASN A 59 -9.71 2.84 14.21
N ASP A 60 -9.29 4.10 14.11
CA ASP A 60 -9.14 4.78 12.83
C ASP A 60 -7.98 4.16 12.05
N ASP A 61 -6.85 3.92 12.72
CA ASP A 61 -5.70 3.21 12.16
C ASP A 61 -6.06 1.78 11.72
N MET A 62 -6.89 1.07 12.48
CA MET A 62 -7.37 -0.27 12.11
C MET A 62 -8.10 -0.25 10.77
N ALA A 63 -9.00 0.71 10.53
CA ALA A 63 -9.73 0.81 9.26
C ALA A 63 -8.80 1.05 8.07
N PHE A 64 -7.73 1.82 8.25
CA PHE A 64 -6.70 2.01 7.21
C PHE A 64 -5.85 0.75 7.00
N LEU A 65 -5.47 0.04 8.06
CA LEU A 65 -4.73 -1.21 7.94
C LEU A 65 -5.53 -2.30 7.21
N GLN A 66 -6.85 -2.33 7.40
CA GLN A 66 -7.75 -3.20 6.65
C GLN A 66 -7.76 -2.85 5.15
N GLN A 67 -7.77 -1.57 4.80
CA GLN A 67 -7.64 -1.13 3.41
C GLN A 67 -6.28 -1.53 2.81
N HIS A 68 -5.19 -1.42 3.59
CA HIS A 68 -3.87 -1.88 3.16
C HIS A 68 -3.84 -3.39 2.92
N ALA A 69 -4.48 -4.17 3.79
CA ALA A 69 -4.58 -5.62 3.64
C ALA A 69 -5.41 -5.99 2.40
N ALA A 70 -6.55 -5.32 2.16
CA ALA A 70 -7.36 -5.50 0.95
C ALA A 70 -6.52 -5.25 -0.32
N TYR A 71 -5.84 -4.10 -0.38
CA TYR A 71 -4.97 -3.77 -1.51
C TYR A 71 -3.86 -4.82 -1.71
N LEU A 72 -3.20 -5.28 -0.64
CA LEU A 72 -2.17 -6.32 -0.75
C LEU A 72 -2.75 -7.65 -1.25
N LYS A 73 -3.97 -8.03 -0.84
CA LYS A 73 -4.62 -9.26 -1.34
C LYS A 73 -4.93 -9.17 -2.83
N GLU A 74 -5.37 -8.01 -3.31
CA GLU A 74 -5.65 -7.76 -4.73
C GLU A 74 -4.37 -7.66 -5.59
N HIS A 75 -3.23 -7.32 -4.99
CA HIS A 75 -1.96 -7.11 -5.69
C HIS A 75 -0.88 -8.11 -5.23
N PRO A 76 -0.97 -9.40 -5.60
CA PRO A 76 -0.10 -10.47 -5.08
C PRO A 76 1.40 -10.30 -5.41
N SER A 77 1.74 -9.50 -6.43
CA SER A 77 3.11 -9.14 -6.81
C SER A 77 3.76 -8.08 -5.92
N VAL A 78 3.03 -7.55 -4.95
CA VAL A 78 3.50 -6.46 -4.09
C VAL A 78 3.82 -7.00 -2.69
N SER A 79 4.94 -6.62 -2.12
CA SER A 79 5.25 -6.88 -0.71
C SER A 79 5.15 -5.57 0.08
N VAL A 80 5.14 -5.66 1.41
CA VAL A 80 5.18 -4.49 2.29
C VAL A 80 6.30 -4.65 3.29
N ARG A 81 7.11 -3.60 3.46
CA ARG A 81 8.05 -3.46 4.56
C ARG A 81 7.47 -2.51 5.61
N ILE A 82 7.43 -2.99 6.84
CA ILE A 82 6.95 -2.26 8.01
C ILE A 82 8.16 -1.70 8.73
N HIS A 83 8.26 -0.37 8.79
CA HIS A 83 9.32 0.33 9.52
C HIS A 83 8.79 0.79 10.88
N GLY A 84 9.33 0.22 11.96
CA GLY A 84 9.04 0.65 13.32
C GLY A 84 9.99 1.74 13.79
N HIS A 85 9.45 2.75 14.47
CA HIS A 85 10.21 3.86 15.06
C HIS A 85 9.77 4.14 16.51
N SER A 86 10.68 4.70 17.29
CA SER A 86 10.42 5.26 18.63
C SER A 86 10.83 6.74 18.69
N ASP A 87 10.49 7.41 19.79
CA ASP A 87 11.15 8.67 20.14
C ASP A 87 12.54 8.40 20.74
N ASN A 88 13.28 9.46 21.04
CA ASN A 88 14.63 9.42 21.60
C ASN A 88 14.67 9.26 23.13
N PHE A 89 13.53 8.97 23.78
CA PHE A 89 13.49 8.89 25.24
C PHE A 89 13.77 7.46 25.71
N GLY A 90 14.83 7.29 26.52
CA GLY A 90 15.25 5.98 27.05
C GLY A 90 16.49 5.42 26.35
N SER A 91 16.86 4.19 26.70
CA SER A 91 18.03 3.54 26.11
C SER A 91 17.80 3.11 24.66
N GLU A 92 18.88 3.01 23.89
CA GLU A 92 18.82 2.56 22.50
C GLU A 92 18.20 1.16 22.36
N ASP A 93 18.56 0.22 23.25
CA ASP A 93 17.96 -1.12 23.30
C ASP A 93 16.45 -1.09 23.57
N TYR A 94 16.03 -0.24 24.49
CA TYR A 94 14.62 -0.08 24.80
C TYR A 94 13.84 0.50 23.62
N ASN A 95 14.41 1.48 22.94
CA ASN A 95 13.86 2.10 21.74
C ASN A 95 13.76 1.10 20.57
N ARG A 96 14.80 0.29 20.35
CA ARG A 96 14.77 -0.83 19.39
C ARG A 96 13.65 -1.80 19.73
N PHE A 97 13.53 -2.20 20.99
CA PHE A 97 12.47 -3.10 21.45
C PHE A 97 11.07 -2.54 21.21
N LEU A 98 10.80 -1.29 21.61
CA LEU A 98 9.50 -0.64 21.39
C LEU A 98 9.15 -0.52 19.90
N SER A 99 10.12 -0.10 19.07
CA SER A 99 9.90 0.00 17.63
C SER A 99 9.59 -1.36 16.98
N ARG A 100 10.23 -2.44 17.43
CA ARG A 100 9.93 -3.81 17.01
C ARG A 100 8.53 -4.26 17.44
N LEU A 101 8.11 -3.96 18.67
CA LEU A 101 6.76 -4.30 19.14
C LEU A 101 5.67 -3.64 18.29
N ARG A 102 5.85 -2.36 17.92
CA ARG A 102 4.90 -1.63 17.07
C ARG A 102 4.84 -2.19 15.66
N ALA A 103 6.00 -2.47 15.04
CA ALA A 103 6.04 -3.11 13.73
C ALA A 103 5.36 -4.48 13.74
N ASN A 104 5.59 -5.29 14.79
CA ASN A 104 4.93 -6.58 14.99
C ASN A 104 3.41 -6.45 15.14
N ALA A 105 2.92 -5.43 15.84
CA ALA A 105 1.48 -5.20 16.00
C ALA A 105 0.80 -4.99 14.63
N VAL A 106 1.38 -4.12 13.79
CA VAL A 106 0.88 -3.88 12.43
C VAL A 106 1.00 -5.14 11.57
N ALA A 107 2.11 -5.88 11.64
CA ALA A 107 2.28 -7.13 10.92
C ALA A 107 1.19 -8.16 11.26
N ARG A 108 0.88 -8.32 12.56
CA ARG A 108 -0.17 -9.23 13.03
C ARG A 108 -1.54 -8.86 12.49
N ILE A 109 -1.87 -7.57 12.44
CA ILE A 109 -3.13 -7.09 11.87
C ILE A 109 -3.21 -7.45 10.38
N LEU A 110 -2.16 -7.15 9.60
CA LEU A 110 -2.14 -7.50 8.17
C LEU A 110 -2.27 -9.01 7.93
N MET A 111 -1.60 -9.83 8.75
CA MET A 111 -1.73 -11.30 8.66
C MET A 111 -3.13 -11.79 9.04
N GLN A 112 -3.73 -11.24 10.10
CA GLN A 112 -5.12 -11.54 10.49
C GLN A 112 -6.13 -11.20 9.39
N GLU A 113 -5.85 -10.13 8.64
CA GLU A 113 -6.64 -9.71 7.48
C GLU A 113 -6.34 -10.49 6.19
N GLY A 114 -5.45 -11.49 6.25
CA GLY A 114 -5.19 -12.45 5.18
C GLY A 114 -3.99 -12.14 4.28
N VAL A 115 -3.11 -11.21 4.65
CA VAL A 115 -1.84 -11.01 3.94
C VAL A 115 -0.85 -12.11 4.33
N ALA A 116 -0.28 -12.80 3.33
CA ALA A 116 0.70 -13.85 3.58
C ALA A 116 1.96 -13.30 4.29
N GLU A 117 2.43 -14.00 5.33
CA GLU A 117 3.62 -13.62 6.11
C GLU A 117 4.86 -13.40 5.24
N SER A 118 5.05 -14.22 4.20
CA SER A 118 6.17 -14.09 3.25
C SER A 118 6.21 -12.77 2.47
N ARG A 119 5.11 -12.00 2.48
CA ARG A 119 5.00 -10.69 1.82
C ARG A 119 5.19 -9.53 2.78
N ILE A 120 5.38 -9.80 4.07
CA ILE A 120 5.55 -8.80 5.11
C ILE A 120 7.00 -8.84 5.58
N LEU A 121 7.74 -7.76 5.30
CA LEU A 121 9.08 -7.55 5.82
C LEU A 121 9.02 -6.57 6.99
N MET A 122 9.97 -6.68 7.91
CA MET A 122 10.05 -5.79 9.06
C MET A 122 11.43 -5.15 9.18
N SER A 123 11.44 -3.89 9.58
CA SER A 123 12.64 -3.14 9.96
C SER A 123 12.32 -2.30 11.18
N HIS A 124 13.23 -2.22 12.15
CA HIS A 124 12.98 -1.51 13.40
C HIS A 124 14.19 -0.64 13.75
N TRP A 125 14.00 0.67 13.66
CA TRP A 125 15.08 1.65 13.74
C TRP A 125 15.27 2.23 15.14
N GLY A 126 14.40 1.89 16.10
CA GLY A 126 14.33 2.62 17.37
C GLY A 126 14.20 4.13 17.10
N SER A 127 15.07 4.92 17.72
CA SER A 127 15.13 6.37 17.57
C SER A 127 16.08 6.84 16.45
N ALA A 128 16.73 5.93 15.72
CA ALA A 128 17.82 6.27 14.80
C ALA A 128 17.37 6.98 13.50
N ARG A 129 16.07 6.97 13.20
CA ARG A 129 15.48 7.60 12.01
C ARG A 129 14.29 8.50 12.39
N PRO A 130 14.54 9.70 12.94
CA PRO A 130 13.46 10.64 13.28
C PRO A 130 12.75 11.12 12.01
N LEU A 131 11.45 11.35 12.10
CA LEU A 131 10.65 11.93 11.01
C LEU A 131 10.84 13.46 10.94
N ALA A 132 10.93 14.07 12.12
CA ALA A 132 11.08 15.50 12.32
C ALA A 132 12.33 15.76 13.17
N THR A 133 12.30 16.73 14.07
CA THR A 133 13.39 16.90 15.04
C THR A 133 13.34 15.78 16.10
N PRO A 134 14.47 15.44 16.74
CA PRO A 134 14.47 14.47 17.85
C PRO A 134 13.50 14.83 18.98
N GLU A 135 13.25 16.11 19.20
CA GLU A 135 12.36 16.66 20.23
C GLU A 135 10.87 16.45 19.90
N ASP A 136 10.51 16.29 18.63
CA ASP A 136 9.13 15.98 18.22
C ASP A 136 8.82 14.49 18.44
N ARG A 137 8.70 14.13 19.71
CA ARG A 137 8.49 12.75 20.14
C ARG A 137 7.19 12.17 19.59
N ALA A 138 6.16 12.98 19.43
CA ALA A 138 4.88 12.52 18.92
C ALA A 138 4.98 12.10 17.45
N ALA A 139 5.60 12.92 16.61
CA ALA A 139 5.86 12.55 15.21
C ALA A 139 6.79 11.33 15.12
N ASN A 140 7.80 11.23 15.98
CA ASN A 140 8.80 10.16 15.89
C ASN A 140 8.28 8.77 16.31
N ARG A 141 7.30 8.70 17.23
CA ARG A 141 6.65 7.44 17.62
C ARG A 141 5.66 6.98 16.55
N ARG A 142 6.15 6.21 15.58
CA ARG A 142 5.34 5.79 14.43
C ARG A 142 5.72 4.42 13.87
N VAL A 143 4.84 3.92 13.02
CA VAL A 143 5.12 2.86 12.04
C VAL A 143 4.88 3.41 10.64
N GLU A 144 5.73 3.05 9.68
CA GLU A 144 5.56 3.40 8.27
C GLU A 144 5.46 2.14 7.40
N LEU A 145 4.56 2.18 6.40
CA LEU A 145 4.41 1.14 5.39
C LEU A 145 5.09 1.56 4.08
N GLU A 146 6.08 0.77 3.67
CA GLU A 146 6.77 0.88 2.39
C GLU A 146 6.34 -0.30 1.51
N TYR A 147 5.79 -0.02 0.33
CA TYR A 147 5.41 -1.06 -0.62
C TYR A 147 6.57 -1.37 -1.55
N LEU A 148 6.85 -2.66 -1.73
CA LEU A 148 7.92 -3.17 -2.59
C LEU A 148 7.27 -3.88 -3.78
N THR A 149 7.59 -3.46 -5.00
CA THR A 149 7.24 -4.23 -6.20
C THR A 149 8.35 -5.23 -6.50
N LEU A 150 8.03 -6.33 -7.19
CA LEU A 150 8.98 -7.42 -7.48
C LEU A 150 10.27 -6.96 -8.19
N ASP A 151 10.24 -5.85 -8.91
CA ASP A 151 11.43 -5.27 -9.56
C ASP A 151 12.43 -4.69 -8.54
N VAL A 152 11.93 -4.17 -7.41
CA VAL A 152 12.75 -3.57 -6.34
C VAL A 152 13.14 -4.62 -5.30
N ALA A 153 12.28 -5.62 -5.06
CA ALA A 153 12.51 -6.66 -4.06
C ALA A 153 13.64 -7.65 -4.41
N ARG A 154 14.00 -7.78 -5.69
CA ARG A 154 15.13 -8.62 -6.16
C ARG A 154 16.47 -7.90 -6.14
N ALA A 155 16.49 -6.59 -5.93
CA ALA A 155 17.67 -5.72 -6.05
C ALA A 155 18.29 -5.32 -4.69
N LEU A 156 17.78 -5.86 -3.58
CA LEU A 156 18.28 -5.68 -2.20
C LEU A 156 18.72 -7.02 -1.62
#